data_AF-A0A133VEQ4-F1
#
_entry.id   AF-A0A133VEQ4-F1
#
_cell.length_a   1.000
_cell.length_b   1.000
_cell.length_c   1.000
_cell.angle_alpha   90.00
_cell.angle_beta   90.00
_cell.angle_gamma   90.00
#
_symmetry.space_group_name_H-M   'P 1'
#
loop_
_entity.id
_entity.type
_entity.pdbx_description
1 polymer ?
#
loop_
_entity_poly.entity_id
_entity_poly.type
_entity_poly.pdbx_seq_one_letter_code
_entity_poly.pdbx_strand_id
1 'polypeptide(L)'
;EVEQVGTIEKIEGEPRPEISDDLKDKALLALEKLEGEDGTTPPDLAAELDISASKAEDVIATLINDDKIYEPNPGKFKLLR
;
A
#
# COMPACT_ATOMS: atom_id res chain seq x y z
N GLU A 1 43.53 21.27 -0.15
CA GLU A 1 42.73 21.49 1.07
C GLU A 1 41.26 21.36 0.71
N VAL A 2 40.55 20.56 1.52
CA VAL A 2 39.08 20.40 1.70
C VAL A 2 38.22 20.17 0.45
N GLU A 3 37.83 18.94 0.13
CA GLU A 3 36.68 18.19 0.69
C GLU A 3 35.36 18.95 0.63
N GLN A 4 34.49 18.56 -0.30
CA GLN A 4 33.05 18.69 -0.10
C GLN A 4 32.37 17.42 -0.62
N VAL A 5 32.37 16.42 0.25
CA VAL A 5 31.51 15.25 0.18
C VAL A 5 30.07 15.73 0.15
N GLY A 6 29.42 15.62 -1.00
CA GLY A 6 27.98 15.78 -1.11
C GLY A 6 27.33 14.65 -0.31
N THR A 7 26.99 14.95 0.93
CA THR A 7 26.15 14.11 1.79
C THR A 7 24.92 13.72 0.99
N ILE A 8 24.87 12.45 0.58
CA ILE A 8 23.65 11.81 0.14
C ILE A 8 22.81 11.75 1.42
N GLU A 9 21.92 12.72 1.59
CA GLU A 9 20.82 12.62 2.53
C GLU A 9 20.10 11.31 2.19
N LYS A 10 20.43 10.26 2.94
CA LYS A 10 19.51 9.16 3.18
C LYS A 10 18.25 9.86 3.68
N ILE A 11 17.27 9.98 2.79
CA ILE A 11 15.88 10.07 3.17
C ILE A 11 15.63 8.96 4.19
N GLU A 12 15.75 9.32 5.47
CA GLU A 12 15.27 8.54 6.59
C GLU A 12 13.79 8.30 6.27
N GLY A 13 13.49 7.05 5.90
CA GLY A 13 12.15 6.66 5.54
C GLY A 13 11.21 7.11 6.63
N GLU A 14 10.17 7.85 6.24
CA GLU A 14 9.01 8.05 7.09
C GLU A 14 8.71 6.73 7.81
N PRO A 15 8.37 6.75 9.11
CA PRO A 15 8.07 5.54 9.85
C PRO A 15 6.95 4.84 9.10
N ARG A 16 7.32 3.82 8.31
CA ARG A 16 6.38 3.12 7.45
C ARG A 16 5.36 2.54 8.40
N PRO A 17 4.06 2.61 8.07
CA PRO A 17 3.08 1.90 8.85
C PRO A 17 3.51 0.43 8.92
N GLU A 18 3.86 -0.05 10.11
CA GLU A 18 4.13 -1.47 10.32
C GLU A 18 2.80 -2.20 10.18
N ILE A 19 2.54 -2.64 8.96
CA ILE A 19 1.43 -3.53 8.61
C ILE A 19 1.95 -4.95 8.78
N SER A 20 1.34 -5.69 9.70
CA SER A 20 1.61 -7.12 9.88
C SER A 20 1.42 -7.89 8.58
N ASP A 21 2.27 -8.87 8.30
CA ASP A 21 2.16 -9.66 7.06
C ASP A 21 0.82 -10.41 6.95
N ASP A 22 0.21 -10.83 8.08
CA ASP A 22 -1.16 -11.38 8.12
C ASP A 22 -2.20 -10.41 7.55
N LEU A 23 -2.07 -9.10 7.85
CA LEU A 23 -2.99 -8.08 7.37
C LEU A 23 -2.78 -7.81 5.87
N LYS A 24 -1.53 -7.85 5.40
CA LYS A 24 -1.22 -7.75 3.96
C LYS A 24 -1.82 -8.92 3.20
N ASP A 25 -1.65 -10.14 3.69
CA ASP A 25 -2.16 -11.35 3.03
C ASP A 25 -3.68 -11.33 2.96
N LYS A 26 -4.35 -10.98 4.07
CA LYS A 26 -5.80 -10.74 4.08
C LYS A 26 -6.23 -9.66 3.11
N ALA A 27 -5.47 -8.57 3.01
CA ALA A 27 -5.77 -7.49 2.08
C ALA A 27 -5.63 -7.91 0.62
N LEU A 28 -4.64 -8.74 0.29
CA LEU A 28 -4.49 -9.30 -1.05
C LEU A 28 -5.66 -10.22 -1.41
N LEU A 29 -6.09 -11.08 -0.47
CA LEU A 29 -7.27 -11.94 -0.64
C LEU A 29 -8.56 -11.13 -0.79
N ALA A 30 -8.71 -10.06 0.00
CA ALA A 30 -9.84 -9.15 -0.09
C ALA A 30 -9.84 -8.40 -1.44
N LEU A 31 -8.68 -7.92 -1.89
CA LEU A 31 -8.53 -7.29 -3.20
C LEU A 31 -8.84 -8.26 -4.34
N GLU A 32 -8.38 -9.51 -4.28
CA GLU A 32 -8.72 -10.52 -5.28
C GLU A 32 -10.23 -10.70 -5.42
N LYS A 33 -10.95 -10.67 -4.29
CA LYS A 33 -12.41 -10.79 -4.24
C LYS A 33 -13.14 -9.52 -4.71
N LEU A 34 -12.60 -8.35 -4.40
CA LEU A 34 -13.27 -7.06 -4.61
C LEU A 34 -12.83 -6.33 -5.89
N GLU A 35 -11.69 -6.66 -6.49
CA GLU A 35 -11.09 -5.82 -7.54
C GLU A 35 -11.92 -5.77 -8.82
N GLY A 36 -12.63 -6.85 -9.16
CA GLY A 36 -13.49 -6.91 -10.34
C GLY A 36 -12.86 -6.30 -11.61
N GLU A 37 -13.68 -5.67 -12.46
CA GLU A 37 -13.21 -4.99 -13.67
C GLU A 37 -12.66 -3.58 -13.42
N ASP A 38 -13.13 -2.86 -12.40
CA ASP A 38 -12.79 -1.45 -12.15
C ASP A 38 -11.72 -1.20 -11.07
N GLY A 39 -11.46 -2.19 -10.22
CA GLY A 39 -10.60 -2.08 -9.03
C GLY A 39 -11.40 -1.87 -7.75
N THR A 40 -10.73 -2.11 -6.63
CA THR A 40 -11.27 -1.94 -5.27
C THR A 40 -10.95 -0.55 -4.72
N THR A 41 -11.83 0.02 -3.91
CA THR A 41 -11.57 1.29 -3.23
C THR A 41 -11.02 1.05 -1.81
N PRO A 42 -10.26 1.99 -1.22
CA PRO A 42 -9.84 1.91 0.17
C PRO A 42 -10.99 1.67 1.17
N PRO A 43 -12.17 2.35 1.07
CA PRO A 43 -13.29 2.07 1.97
C PRO A 43 -13.92 0.69 1.79
N ASP A 44 -13.98 0.14 0.57
CA ASP A 44 -14.41 -1.25 0.35
C ASP A 44 -13.45 -2.25 1.02
N LEU A 45 -12.15 -2.03 0.81
CA LEU A 45 -11.11 -2.87 1.43
C LEU A 45 -11.16 -2.77 2.97
N ALA A 46 -11.37 -1.56 3.50
CA ALA A 46 -11.51 -1.33 4.93
C ALA A 46 -12.70 -2.09 5.52
N ALA A 47 -13.84 -2.06 4.83
CA ALA A 47 -15.05 -2.76 5.25
C ALA A 47 -14.88 -4.29 5.24
N GLU A 48 -14.20 -4.84 4.23
CA GLU A 48 -13.97 -6.29 4.13
C GLU A 48 -12.95 -6.81 5.17
N LEU A 49 -11.96 -5.99 5.51
CA LEU A 49 -10.94 -6.32 6.51
C LEU A 49 -11.35 -5.97 7.95
N ASP A 50 -12.51 -5.36 8.15
CA ASP A 50 -12.98 -4.82 9.44
C ASP A 50 -11.94 -3.86 10.07
N ILE A 51 -11.37 -2.98 9.25
CA ILE A 51 -10.38 -1.97 9.67
C ILE A 51 -10.86 -0.55 9.36
N SER A 52 -10.18 0.46 9.91
CA SER A 52 -10.45 1.86 9.58
C SER A 52 -9.97 2.20 8.17
N ALA A 53 -10.62 3.18 7.52
CA ALA A 53 -10.25 3.65 6.18
C ALA A 53 -8.78 4.07 6.11
N SER A 54 -8.29 4.82 7.10
CA SER A 54 -6.87 5.20 7.17
C SER A 54 -5.94 4.00 7.24
N LYS A 55 -6.33 2.92 7.93
CA LYS A 55 -5.53 1.70 8.00
C LYS A 55 -5.55 0.94 6.66
N ALA A 56 -6.67 0.96 5.94
CA ALA A 56 -6.72 0.41 4.59
C ALA A 56 -5.84 1.20 3.62
N GLU A 57 -5.80 2.53 3.74
CA GLU A 57 -4.88 3.39 2.98
C GLU A 57 -3.41 3.04 3.28
N ASP A 58 -3.04 2.86 4.55
CA ASP A 58 -1.70 2.41 4.95
C ASP A 58 -1.34 1.04 4.34
N VAL A 59 -2.30 0.10 4.36
CA VAL A 59 -2.14 -1.24 3.77
C VAL A 59 -1.95 -1.12 2.26
N ILE A 60 -2.78 -0.36 1.56
CA ILE A 60 -2.69 -0.12 0.12
C ILE A 60 -1.34 0.50 -0.23
N ALA A 61 -0.93 1.56 0.48
CA ALA A 61 0.37 2.18 0.28
C ALA A 61 1.52 1.17 0.46
N THR A 62 1.43 0.31 1.48
CA THR A 62 2.42 -0.76 1.71
C THR A 62 2.44 -1.77 0.57
N LEU A 63 1.28 -2.21 0.09
CA LEU A 63 1.17 -3.19 -1.00
C LEU A 63 1.63 -2.63 -2.35
N ILE A 64 1.43 -1.34 -2.62
CA ILE A 64 1.96 -0.67 -3.81
C ILE A 64 3.49 -0.65 -3.76
N ASN A 65 4.06 -0.32 -2.59
CA ASN A 65 5.51 -0.31 -2.38
C ASN A 65 6.14 -1.72 -2.48
N ASP A 66 5.36 -2.77 -2.21
CA ASP A 66 5.80 -4.17 -2.32
C ASP A 66 5.58 -4.74 -3.74
N ASP A 67 5.18 -3.90 -4.71
CA ASP A 67 4.83 -4.31 -6.08
C ASP A 67 3.78 -5.44 -6.10
N LYS A 68 2.83 -5.40 -5.16
CA LYS A 68 1.73 -6.39 -5.07
C LYS A 68 0.45 -5.91 -5.71
N ILE A 69 0.25 -4.59 -5.78
CA ILE A 69 -0.96 -3.98 -6.29
C ILE A 69 -0.61 -2.73 -7.09
N TYR A 70 -1.51 -2.29 -7.96
CA TYR A 70 -1.39 -1.06 -8.74
C TYR A 70 -2.72 -0.31 -8.79
N GLU A 71 -2.65 0.97 -9.13
CA GLU A 71 -3.81 1.86 -9.24
C GLU A 71 -4.17 2.08 -10.73
N PRO A 72 -5.08 1.28 -11.33
CA PRO A 72 -5.51 1.51 -12.72
C PRO A 72 -6.27 2.84 -12.91
N ASN A 73 -7.03 3.25 -11.90
CA ASN A 73 -7.80 4.49 -11.91
C ASN A 73 -7.63 5.19 -10.55
N PRO A 74 -7.71 6.53 -10.48
CA PRO A 74 -7.62 7.26 -9.22
C PRO A 74 -8.58 6.72 -8.14
N GLY A 75 -8.03 6.27 -7.01
CA GLY A 75 -8.76 5.68 -5.89
C GLY A 75 -9.22 4.23 -6.08
N LYS A 76 -8.74 3.54 -7.12
CA LYS A 76 -9.08 2.15 -7.44
C LYS A 76 -7.82 1.31 -7.56
N PHE A 77 -7.78 0.20 -6.84
CA PHE A 77 -6.59 -0.65 -6.72
C PHE A 77 -6.87 -2.08 -7.17
N LYS A 78 -5.88 -2.71 -7.80
CA LYS A 78 -5.92 -4.08 -8.31
C LYS A 78 -4.64 -4.82 -7.99
N LEU A 79 -4.72 -6.15 -7.93
CA LEU A 79 -3.52 -6.97 -7.76
C LEU A 79 -2.60 -6.86 -8.98
N LEU A 80 -1.32 -6.68 -8.71
CA LEU A 80 -0.26 -6.82 -9.69
C LEU A 80 -0.03 -8.32 -9.89
N ARG A 81 -0.52 -8.84 -11.00
CA ARG A 81 -0.52 -10.27 -11.34
C ARG A 81 -0.10 -10.48 -12.79
#